data_AF-A0A482VEK1-F1
#
_entry.id   AF-A0A482VEK1-F1
#
_cell.length_a   1.000
_cell.length_b   1.000
_cell.length_c   1.000
_cell.angle_alpha   90.00
_cell.angle_beta   90.00
_cell.angle_gamma   90.00
#
_symmetry.space_group_name_H-M   'P 1'
#
loop_
_entity.id
_entity.type
_entity.pdbx_description
1 polymer ?
#
loop_
_entity_poly.entity_id
_entity_poly.type
_entity_poly.pdbx_seq_one_letter_code
_entity_poly.pdbx_strand_id
1 'polypeptide(L)'
;MFSGVYGIVSSNYNNYANCGVQRNFYNFVCGNFMSDDRSGVASIIEGEKTKSVDKLKAIILEPIGVDDSKSLRLQKQFYQSCTNLTAIDADNDGTFWHLITDLGGWPVAVGNDWNESAFDLVELTVGLRKAGLQHDWFLDVSVYSAQGANIILEINVPDNANKIEGEMRQSYVDLMTEIAIAFGAHDHVAKAEMQQVMFFENKLADLAEEMENQNEHLYGGPPELMTIGQVQATWQKVNWLGLLGQITNKKLSEDQQTFLQEFFMDSSTTTDVHMNCFHTLLENMADYTGINLSYEAYQQWLKENGGEVLTLPGLDFSSNQMFWLGYGSLMCHVPVTELNYSRYNHMLPSYRIIGSFRNSFYFGKDFKCELGSNMNPHDKCQIL
;
A
#
# COMPACT_ATOMS: atom_id res chain seq x y z
N MET A 1 17.40 -3.00 18.28
CA MET A 1 18.26 -2.26 17.31
C MET A 1 19.74 -2.64 17.41
N PHE A 2 20.47 -2.32 18.47
CA PHE A 2 21.93 -2.46 18.50
C PHE A 2 22.49 -3.90 18.34
N SER A 3 21.75 -4.94 18.74
CA SER A 3 22.20 -6.33 18.57
C SER A 3 22.14 -6.85 17.13
N GLY A 4 21.23 -6.31 16.30
CA GLY A 4 21.08 -6.71 14.90
C GLY A 4 22.16 -6.10 14.00
N VAL A 5 22.51 -4.83 14.24
CA VAL A 5 23.58 -4.12 13.52
C VAL A 5 24.94 -4.78 13.76
N TYR A 6 25.21 -5.24 14.99
CA TYR A 6 26.47 -5.89 15.33
C TYR A 6 26.73 -7.16 14.49
N GLY A 7 25.77 -8.09 14.42
CA GLY A 7 25.97 -9.37 13.71
C GLY A 7 26.14 -9.25 12.20
N ILE A 8 25.50 -8.23 11.59
CA ILE A 8 25.56 -7.97 10.15
C ILE A 8 26.91 -7.34 9.77
N VAL A 9 27.39 -6.38 10.57
CA VAL A 9 28.62 -5.63 10.26
C VAL A 9 29.88 -6.39 10.69
N SER A 10 29.85 -7.14 11.80
CA SER A 10 31.05 -7.83 12.34
C SER A 10 31.54 -8.98 11.46
N SER A 11 30.68 -9.57 10.64
CA SER A 11 31.01 -10.68 9.74
C SER A 11 31.69 -10.23 8.43
N ASN A 12 31.60 -8.94 8.08
CA ASN A 12 32.26 -8.34 6.90
C ASN A 12 33.67 -7.79 7.20
N TYR A 13 34.14 -7.91 8.45
CA TYR A 13 35.30 -7.19 8.95
C TYR A 13 36.66 -7.72 8.44
N ASN A 14 36.72 -8.94 7.87
CA ASN A 14 37.99 -9.53 7.45
C ASN A 14 38.22 -9.39 5.93
N ASN A 15 39.01 -8.36 5.57
CA ASN A 15 39.85 -8.17 4.36
C ASN A 15 39.56 -7.03 3.36
N TYR A 16 38.54 -6.17 3.51
CA TYR A 16 38.24 -5.15 2.46
C TYR A 16 37.75 -3.76 2.93
N ALA A 17 38.12 -3.31 4.12
CA ALA A 17 37.52 -2.15 4.80
C ALA A 17 37.40 -0.85 3.95
N ASN A 18 38.30 -0.58 2.99
CA ASN A 18 38.19 0.60 2.10
C ASN A 18 37.71 0.29 0.68
N CYS A 19 38.15 -0.81 0.05
CA CYS A 19 37.79 -1.09 -1.34
C CYS A 19 36.32 -1.51 -1.51
N GLY A 20 35.74 -2.19 -0.50
CA GLY A 20 34.34 -2.61 -0.53
C GLY A 20 33.37 -1.42 -0.44
N VAL A 21 33.63 -0.53 0.52
CA VAL A 21 32.86 0.71 0.74
C VAL A 21 32.86 1.59 -0.50
N GLN A 22 34.03 1.83 -1.12
CA GLN A 22 34.13 2.69 -2.30
C GLN A 22 33.46 2.12 -3.56
N ARG A 23 33.35 0.78 -3.65
CA ARG A 23 32.74 0.09 -4.79
C ARG A 23 31.23 -0.01 -4.66
N ASN A 24 30.73 -0.51 -3.53
CA ASN A 24 29.30 -0.69 -3.29
C ASN A 24 29.05 -0.79 -1.78
N PHE A 25 28.66 0.34 -1.18
CA PHE A 25 28.39 0.40 0.25
C PHE A 25 27.21 -0.49 0.67
N TYR A 26 26.16 -0.59 -0.15
CA TYR A 26 25.02 -1.46 0.15
C TYR A 26 25.44 -2.92 0.27
N ASN A 27 26.23 -3.42 -0.67
CA ASN A 27 26.74 -4.80 -0.60
C ASN A 27 27.72 -4.98 0.57
N PHE A 28 28.52 -3.97 0.88
CA PHE A 28 29.43 -4.00 2.03
C PHE A 28 28.67 -4.16 3.36
N VAL A 29 27.53 -3.50 3.53
CA VAL A 29 26.73 -3.59 4.76
C VAL A 29 25.81 -4.81 4.73
N CYS A 30 25.12 -5.07 3.62
CA CYS A 30 24.03 -6.04 3.54
C CYS A 30 24.42 -7.41 2.96
N GLY A 31 25.63 -7.58 2.42
CA GLY A 31 26.03 -8.81 1.70
C GLY A 31 25.84 -10.10 2.50
N ASN A 32 26.13 -10.06 3.80
CA ASN A 32 25.94 -11.21 4.68
C ASN A 32 24.48 -11.40 5.09
N PHE A 33 23.72 -10.31 5.25
CA PHE A 33 22.28 -10.39 5.51
C PHE A 33 21.56 -11.06 4.32
N MET A 34 21.91 -10.67 3.09
CA MET A 34 21.32 -11.23 1.86
C MET A 34 21.73 -12.69 1.59
N SER A 35 22.85 -13.15 2.15
CA SER A 35 23.32 -14.54 1.97
C SER A 35 22.91 -15.48 3.11
N ASP A 36 22.34 -14.96 4.20
CA ASP A 36 21.83 -15.77 5.31
C ASP A 36 20.36 -16.16 5.09
N ASP A 37 20.18 -17.33 4.46
CA ASP A 37 18.89 -17.99 4.21
C ASP A 37 18.12 -18.34 5.52
N ARG A 38 18.75 -18.17 6.69
CA ARG A 38 18.17 -18.48 8.00
C ARG A 38 17.41 -17.32 8.63
N SER A 39 17.49 -16.11 8.08
CA SER A 39 16.88 -14.93 8.68
C SER A 39 15.35 -15.02 8.72
N GLY A 40 14.72 -15.70 7.76
CA GLY A 40 13.28 -15.92 7.69
C GLY A 40 12.45 -14.62 7.62
N VAL A 41 13.10 -13.48 7.39
CA VAL A 41 12.52 -12.13 7.34
C VAL A 41 13.15 -11.38 6.16
N ALA A 42 12.37 -10.55 5.46
CA ALA A 42 12.87 -9.87 4.28
C ALA A 42 13.76 -8.67 4.61
N SER A 43 13.61 -8.07 5.81
CA SER A 43 14.46 -6.96 6.29
C SER A 43 14.60 -6.94 7.82
N ILE A 44 15.53 -6.11 8.34
CA ILE A 44 15.67 -5.88 9.78
C ILE A 44 14.40 -5.27 10.39
N ILE A 45 13.80 -4.29 9.70
CA ILE A 45 12.59 -3.61 10.18
C ILE A 45 11.43 -4.59 10.26
N GLU A 46 11.29 -5.45 9.25
CA GLU A 46 10.28 -6.51 9.27
C GLU A 46 10.51 -7.48 10.44
N GLY A 47 11.75 -7.91 10.69
CA GLY A 47 12.05 -8.77 11.83
C GLY A 47 11.68 -8.15 13.18
N GLU A 48 11.95 -6.86 13.37
CA GLU A 48 11.55 -6.14 14.59
C GLU A 48 10.04 -5.89 14.65
N LYS A 49 9.38 -5.65 13.50
CA LYS A 49 7.93 -5.55 13.38
C LYS A 49 7.27 -6.87 13.78
N THR A 50 7.76 -8.01 13.29
CA THR A 50 7.27 -9.34 13.64
C THR A 50 7.36 -9.59 15.14
N LYS A 51 8.52 -9.33 15.76
CA LYS A 51 8.67 -9.44 17.23
C LYS A 51 7.70 -8.55 18.00
N SER A 52 7.44 -7.34 17.49
CA SER A 52 6.49 -6.41 18.11
C SER A 52 5.05 -6.90 17.97
N VAL A 53 4.68 -7.39 16.78
CA VAL A 53 3.38 -8.00 16.50
C VAL A 53 3.16 -9.22 17.39
N ASP A 54 4.17 -10.07 17.61
CA ASP A 54 4.04 -11.25 18.47
C ASP A 54 3.77 -10.87 19.93
N LYS A 55 4.43 -9.83 20.44
CA LYS A 55 4.15 -9.28 21.77
C LYS A 55 2.73 -8.72 21.86
N LEU A 56 2.29 -7.99 20.83
CA LEU A 56 0.93 -7.45 20.78
C LEU A 56 -0.12 -8.57 20.71
N LYS A 57 0.11 -9.61 19.91
CA LYS A 57 -0.76 -10.80 19.84
C LYS A 57 -0.88 -11.48 21.19
N ALA A 58 0.24 -11.62 21.92
CA ALA A 58 0.21 -12.21 23.27
C ALA A 58 -0.73 -11.43 24.21
N ILE A 59 -0.67 -10.10 24.19
CA ILE A 59 -1.57 -9.24 24.98
C ILE A 59 -3.03 -9.37 24.52
N ILE A 60 -3.28 -9.42 23.21
CA ILE A 60 -4.64 -9.48 22.64
C ILE A 60 -5.31 -10.84 22.90
N LEU A 61 -4.53 -11.91 23.02
CA LEU A 61 -5.01 -13.28 23.29
C LEU A 61 -5.31 -13.54 24.77
N GLU A 62 -4.85 -12.68 25.68
CA GLU A 62 -5.22 -12.79 27.08
C GLU A 62 -6.74 -12.60 27.28
N PRO A 63 -7.34 -13.24 28.31
CA PRO A 63 -8.71 -12.95 28.70
C PRO A 63 -8.94 -11.46 28.89
N ILE A 64 -10.15 -11.01 28.58
CA ILE A 64 -10.55 -9.61 28.76
C ILE A 64 -10.60 -9.32 30.26
N GLY A 65 -9.71 -8.45 30.73
CA GLY A 65 -9.61 -8.05 32.13
C GLY A 65 -10.63 -6.98 32.50
N VAL A 66 -11.01 -6.95 33.78
CA VAL A 66 -11.90 -5.91 34.31
C VAL A 66 -11.27 -4.51 34.28
N ASP A 67 -9.94 -4.45 34.42
CA ASP A 67 -9.16 -3.21 34.41
C ASP A 67 -8.67 -2.82 33.00
N ASP A 68 -8.97 -3.62 31.97
CA ASP A 68 -8.61 -3.30 30.60
C ASP A 68 -9.31 -2.02 30.15
N SER A 69 -8.55 -1.11 29.54
CA SER A 69 -9.12 0.08 28.89
C SER A 69 -10.18 -0.32 27.85
N LYS A 70 -11.17 0.55 27.61
CA LYS A 70 -12.23 0.29 26.62
C LYS A 70 -11.65 -0.12 25.26
N SER A 71 -10.61 0.57 24.79
CA SER A 71 -9.96 0.28 23.51
C SER A 71 -9.31 -1.10 23.49
N LEU A 72 -8.61 -1.49 24.56
CA LEU A 72 -7.98 -2.81 24.65
C LEU A 72 -9.02 -3.92 24.70
N ARG A 73 -10.12 -3.73 25.45
CA ARG A 73 -11.22 -4.71 25.47
C ARG A 73 -11.82 -4.93 24.08
N LEU A 74 -12.07 -3.86 23.33
CA LEU A 74 -12.61 -3.96 21.97
C LEU A 74 -11.64 -4.68 21.02
N GLN A 75 -10.34 -4.42 21.12
CA GLN A 75 -9.32 -5.11 20.32
C GLN A 75 -9.25 -6.60 20.66
N LYS A 76 -9.27 -6.95 21.95
CA LYS A 76 -9.34 -8.35 22.42
C LYS A 76 -10.60 -9.04 21.89
N GLN A 77 -11.77 -8.42 22.05
CA GLN A 77 -13.06 -8.96 21.57
C GLN A 77 -13.05 -9.21 20.06
N PHE A 78 -12.63 -8.20 19.29
CA PHE A 78 -12.54 -8.31 17.84
C PHE A 78 -11.63 -9.45 17.42
N TYR A 79 -10.38 -9.47 17.89
CA TYR A 79 -9.42 -10.50 17.51
C TYR A 79 -9.87 -11.91 17.92
N GLN A 80 -10.41 -12.05 19.15
CA GLN A 80 -10.87 -13.33 19.66
C GLN A 80 -12.08 -13.85 18.87
N SER A 81 -12.98 -12.97 18.38
CA SER A 81 -14.06 -13.36 17.48
C SER A 81 -13.54 -13.94 16.16
N CYS A 82 -12.47 -13.41 15.59
CA CYS A 82 -11.85 -13.92 14.37
C CYS A 82 -11.16 -15.29 14.56
N THR A 83 -10.74 -15.63 15.78
CA THR A 83 -10.04 -16.89 16.08
C THR A 83 -10.96 -17.99 16.63
N ASN A 84 -12.21 -17.67 16.95
CA ASN A 84 -13.15 -18.63 17.51
C ASN A 84 -13.82 -19.46 16.40
N LEU A 85 -13.06 -20.41 15.84
CA LEU A 85 -13.52 -21.25 14.74
C LEU A 85 -14.80 -22.02 15.09
N THR A 86 -14.97 -22.47 16.34
CA THR A 86 -16.20 -23.16 16.76
C THR A 86 -17.45 -22.29 16.64
N ALA A 87 -17.35 -21.00 16.99
CA ALA A 87 -18.47 -20.09 16.83
C ALA A 87 -18.72 -19.72 15.37
N ILE A 88 -17.65 -19.57 14.58
CA ILE A 88 -17.73 -19.29 13.14
C ILE A 88 -18.40 -20.46 12.41
N ASP A 89 -17.93 -21.68 12.64
CA ASP A 89 -18.49 -22.90 12.04
C ASP A 89 -19.94 -23.13 12.46
N ALA A 90 -20.30 -22.72 13.69
CA ALA A 90 -21.69 -22.82 14.18
C ALA A 90 -22.62 -21.76 13.56
N ASP A 91 -22.11 -20.61 13.12
CA ASP A 91 -22.88 -19.61 12.37
C ASP A 91 -23.30 -20.15 10.99
N ASN A 92 -22.45 -21.00 10.39
CA ASN A 92 -22.70 -21.67 9.11
C ASN A 92 -23.16 -20.67 8.03
N ASP A 93 -22.38 -19.60 7.87
CA ASP A 93 -22.60 -18.48 6.95
C ASP A 93 -23.92 -17.71 7.14
N GLY A 94 -24.67 -18.00 8.21
CA GLY A 94 -25.99 -17.43 8.47
C GLY A 94 -25.97 -15.93 8.68
N THR A 95 -24.99 -15.40 9.41
CA THR A 95 -24.85 -13.96 9.63
C THR A 95 -24.56 -13.23 8.31
N PHE A 96 -23.67 -13.79 7.48
CA PHE A 96 -23.37 -13.20 6.18
C PHE A 96 -24.57 -13.28 5.23
N TRP A 97 -25.27 -14.42 5.19
CA TRP A 97 -26.45 -14.57 4.35
C TRP A 97 -27.58 -13.62 4.75
N HIS A 98 -27.82 -13.44 6.05
CA HIS A 98 -28.80 -12.45 6.51
C HIS A 98 -28.47 -11.04 6.01
N LEU A 99 -27.19 -10.65 6.08
CA LEU A 99 -26.73 -9.37 5.54
C LEU A 99 -27.00 -9.25 4.03
N ILE A 100 -26.70 -10.28 3.24
CA ILE A 100 -26.97 -10.29 1.80
C ILE A 100 -28.47 -10.19 1.52
N THR A 101 -29.31 -10.89 2.29
CA THR A 101 -30.77 -10.81 2.13
C THR A 101 -31.33 -9.42 2.46
N ASP A 102 -30.80 -8.76 3.49
CA ASP A 102 -31.19 -7.38 3.86
C ASP A 102 -30.78 -6.36 2.79
N LEU A 103 -29.77 -6.69 1.97
CA LEU A 103 -29.30 -5.88 0.84
C LEU A 103 -30.03 -6.18 -0.48
N GLY A 104 -31.09 -7.00 -0.45
CA GLY A 104 -31.89 -7.34 -1.63
C GLY A 104 -31.59 -8.71 -2.25
N GLY A 105 -30.71 -9.50 -1.61
CA GLY A 105 -30.36 -10.84 -2.03
C GLY A 105 -29.42 -10.91 -3.22
N TRP A 106 -28.95 -12.12 -3.54
CA TRP A 106 -28.08 -12.39 -4.68
C TRP A 106 -28.85 -13.23 -5.72
N PRO A 107 -29.15 -12.69 -6.93
CA PRO A 107 -30.03 -13.35 -7.91
C PRO A 107 -29.70 -14.82 -8.17
N VAL A 108 -28.42 -15.16 -8.35
CA VAL A 108 -27.97 -16.53 -8.66
C VAL A 108 -28.30 -17.53 -7.54
N ALA A 109 -28.31 -17.07 -6.29
CA ALA A 109 -28.55 -17.90 -5.10
C ALA A 109 -30.04 -17.94 -4.72
N VAL A 110 -30.76 -16.83 -4.90
CA VAL A 110 -32.20 -16.73 -4.64
C VAL A 110 -33.03 -17.38 -5.76
N GLY A 111 -32.55 -17.31 -7.00
CA GLY A 111 -33.21 -17.85 -8.18
C GLY A 111 -34.49 -17.11 -8.54
N ASN A 112 -35.52 -17.86 -8.92
CA ASN A 112 -36.78 -17.32 -9.46
C ASN A 112 -37.56 -16.43 -8.47
N ASP A 113 -37.27 -16.53 -7.18
CA ASP A 113 -37.92 -15.72 -6.14
C ASP A 113 -37.31 -14.31 -6.02
N TRP A 114 -36.21 -14.03 -6.74
CA TRP A 114 -35.59 -12.73 -6.75
C TRP A 114 -36.39 -11.72 -7.58
N ASN A 115 -36.70 -10.56 -6.99
CA ASN A 115 -37.55 -9.55 -7.63
C ASN A 115 -36.70 -8.49 -8.36
N GLU A 116 -36.44 -8.74 -9.64
CA GLU A 116 -35.69 -7.81 -10.51
C GLU A 116 -36.31 -6.42 -10.58
N SER A 117 -37.65 -6.30 -10.56
CA SER A 117 -38.32 -5.01 -10.66
C SER A 117 -38.18 -4.14 -9.41
N ALA A 118 -37.77 -4.72 -8.28
CA ALA A 118 -37.49 -3.99 -7.04
C ALA A 118 -36.01 -3.62 -6.89
N PHE A 119 -35.14 -4.04 -7.81
CA PHE A 119 -33.72 -3.73 -7.74
C PHE A 119 -33.46 -2.24 -8.03
N ASP A 120 -32.75 -1.58 -7.12
CA ASP A 120 -32.23 -0.23 -7.31
C ASP A 120 -30.75 -0.20 -6.94
N LEU A 121 -29.91 0.19 -7.91
CA LEU A 121 -28.46 0.22 -7.74
C LEU A 121 -28.02 1.23 -6.67
N VAL A 122 -28.71 2.38 -6.56
CA VAL A 122 -28.38 3.41 -5.56
C VAL A 122 -28.69 2.89 -4.16
N GLU A 123 -29.83 2.22 -3.98
CA GLU A 123 -30.18 1.61 -2.70
C GLU A 123 -29.18 0.51 -2.30
N LEU A 124 -28.77 -0.35 -3.24
CA LEU A 124 -27.75 -1.37 -3.00
C LEU A 124 -26.41 -0.73 -2.59
N THR A 125 -25.91 0.25 -3.35
CA THR A 125 -24.63 0.93 -3.04
C THR A 125 -24.65 1.59 -1.67
N VAL A 126 -25.76 2.25 -1.31
CA VAL A 126 -25.93 2.87 0.01
C VAL A 126 -26.04 1.83 1.12
N GLY A 127 -26.71 0.71 0.86
CA GLY A 127 -26.81 -0.43 1.76
C GLY A 127 -25.44 -1.04 2.04
N LEU A 128 -24.68 -1.37 1.00
CA LEU A 128 -23.31 -1.90 1.08
C LEU A 128 -22.43 -0.98 1.93
N ARG A 129 -22.45 0.33 1.65
CA ARG A 129 -21.69 1.31 2.43
C ARG A 129 -22.06 1.32 3.91
N LYS A 130 -23.36 1.31 4.24
CA LYS A 130 -23.84 1.30 5.64
C LYS A 130 -23.46 0.02 6.37
N ALA A 131 -23.39 -1.10 5.65
CA ALA A 131 -22.92 -2.38 6.16
C ALA A 131 -21.39 -2.46 6.32
N GLY A 132 -20.65 -1.46 5.84
CA GLY A 132 -19.18 -1.48 5.82
C GLY A 132 -18.60 -2.40 4.75
N LEU A 133 -19.40 -2.75 3.74
CA LEU A 133 -18.99 -3.52 2.58
C LEU A 133 -18.47 -2.60 1.47
N GLN A 134 -17.70 -3.19 0.57
CA GLN A 134 -17.24 -2.52 -0.63
C GLN A 134 -18.43 -2.11 -1.51
N HIS A 135 -18.43 -0.86 -1.99
CA HIS A 135 -19.57 -0.22 -2.65
C HIS A 135 -19.18 0.62 -3.87
N ASP A 136 -17.89 0.67 -4.17
CA ASP A 136 -17.24 1.44 -5.25
C ASP A 136 -17.06 0.61 -6.53
N TRP A 137 -17.85 -0.45 -6.72
CA TRP A 137 -17.72 -1.39 -7.86
C TRP A 137 -18.03 -0.76 -9.22
N PHE A 138 -18.79 0.34 -9.26
CA PHE A 138 -19.19 1.01 -10.51
C PHE A 138 -18.65 2.43 -10.63
N LEU A 139 -18.45 3.10 -9.51
CA LEU A 139 -18.00 4.49 -9.40
C LEU A 139 -17.25 4.61 -8.07
N ASP A 140 -16.02 5.12 -8.11
CA ASP A 140 -15.36 5.60 -6.92
C ASP A 140 -15.79 7.06 -6.66
N VAL A 141 -16.12 7.38 -5.42
CA VAL A 141 -16.55 8.72 -5.02
C VAL A 141 -15.81 9.14 -3.77
N SER A 142 -14.95 10.14 -3.93
CA SER A 142 -14.08 10.61 -2.88
C SER A 142 -14.32 12.11 -2.58
N VAL A 143 -13.77 12.58 -1.45
CA VAL A 143 -13.75 14.01 -1.11
C VAL A 143 -12.37 14.55 -1.46
N TYR A 144 -12.27 15.25 -2.58
CA TYR A 144 -11.03 15.88 -3.05
C TYR A 144 -10.57 17.02 -2.14
N SER A 145 -11.50 17.90 -1.75
CA SER A 145 -11.20 19.05 -0.91
C SER A 145 -12.36 19.37 0.02
N ALA A 146 -12.03 19.74 1.25
CA ALA A 146 -13.01 20.15 2.25
C ALA A 146 -12.52 21.42 2.97
N GLN A 147 -13.29 22.50 2.85
CA GLN A 147 -13.12 23.73 3.63
C GLN A 147 -14.42 24.05 4.37
N GLY A 148 -14.52 23.55 5.60
CA GLY A 148 -15.74 23.67 6.40
C GLY A 148 -16.91 22.90 5.79
N ALA A 149 -17.99 23.61 5.42
CA ALA A 149 -19.17 23.01 4.77
C ALA A 149 -19.00 22.85 3.25
N ASN A 150 -18.01 23.52 2.64
CA ASN A 150 -17.75 23.42 1.21
C ASN A 150 -16.89 22.19 0.96
N ILE A 151 -17.44 21.23 0.23
CA ILE A 151 -16.73 20.03 -0.21
C ILE A 151 -16.69 19.99 -1.73
N ILE A 152 -15.58 19.53 -2.29
CA ILE A 152 -15.49 19.19 -3.72
C ILE A 152 -15.46 17.68 -3.79
N LEU A 153 -16.42 17.12 -4.52
CA LEU A 153 -16.49 15.69 -4.77
C LEU A 153 -15.72 15.34 -6.04
N GLU A 154 -15.08 14.20 -5.99
CA GLU A 154 -14.41 13.57 -7.11
C GLU A 154 -15.18 12.29 -7.42
N ILE A 155 -15.47 12.06 -8.71
CA ILE A 155 -16.14 10.86 -9.19
C ILE A 155 -15.23 10.21 -10.23
N ASN A 156 -14.79 9.00 -9.92
CA ASN A 156 -13.76 8.27 -10.65
C ASN A 156 -14.28 6.94 -11.17
N VAL A 157 -13.51 6.37 -12.10
CA VAL A 157 -13.65 4.95 -12.46
C VAL A 157 -13.41 4.09 -11.21
N PRO A 158 -14.06 2.92 -11.10
CA PRO A 158 -13.94 2.09 -9.92
C PRO A 158 -12.52 1.52 -9.76
N ASP A 159 -11.94 1.66 -8.55
CA ASP A 159 -10.58 1.20 -8.21
C ASP A 159 -10.31 -0.29 -8.47
N ASN A 160 -11.37 -1.09 -8.57
CA ASN A 160 -11.28 -2.54 -8.66
C ASN A 160 -11.65 -3.10 -10.03
N ALA A 161 -11.75 -2.26 -11.06
CA ALA A 161 -11.95 -2.67 -12.46
C ALA A 161 -10.67 -3.30 -13.05
N ASN A 162 -10.27 -4.44 -12.49
CA ASN A 162 -9.09 -5.17 -12.92
C ASN A 162 -9.42 -6.08 -14.10
N LYS A 163 -8.62 -6.00 -15.16
CA LYS A 163 -8.73 -6.89 -16.32
C LYS A 163 -8.20 -8.28 -15.97
N ILE A 164 -9.07 -9.29 -15.92
CA ILE A 164 -8.65 -10.68 -15.69
C ILE A 164 -8.59 -11.43 -17.02
N GLU A 165 -7.37 -11.78 -17.42
CA GLU A 165 -7.07 -12.45 -18.69
C GLU A 165 -6.33 -13.79 -18.52
N GLY A 166 -6.19 -14.51 -19.63
CA GLY A 166 -5.38 -15.72 -19.71
C GLY A 166 -5.87 -16.85 -18.78
N GLU A 167 -4.91 -17.55 -18.18
CA GLU A 167 -5.15 -18.76 -17.38
C GLU A 167 -5.91 -18.48 -16.07
N MET A 168 -5.86 -17.26 -15.54
CA MET A 168 -6.54 -16.89 -14.29
C MET A 168 -8.05 -16.74 -14.47
N ARG A 169 -8.52 -16.41 -15.68
CA ARG A 169 -9.94 -16.16 -15.97
C ARG A 169 -10.82 -17.33 -15.55
N GLN A 170 -10.43 -18.55 -15.92
CA GLN A 170 -11.24 -19.73 -15.59
C GLN A 170 -11.24 -20.01 -14.08
N SER A 171 -10.10 -19.85 -13.42
CA SER A 171 -9.98 -20.05 -11.97
C SER A 171 -10.87 -19.07 -11.18
N TYR A 172 -10.97 -17.82 -11.65
CA TYR A 172 -11.84 -16.83 -11.04
C TYR A 172 -13.33 -17.14 -11.23
N VAL A 173 -13.73 -17.56 -12.44
CA VAL A 173 -15.10 -18.04 -12.70
C VAL A 173 -15.44 -19.25 -11.84
N ASP A 174 -14.51 -20.20 -11.70
CA ASP A 174 -14.71 -21.40 -10.88
C ASP A 174 -14.87 -21.03 -9.40
N LEU A 175 -14.05 -20.12 -8.87
CA LEU A 175 -14.19 -19.58 -7.51
C LEU A 175 -15.56 -18.95 -7.27
N MET A 176 -15.99 -18.04 -8.16
CA MET A 176 -17.30 -17.40 -8.05
C MET A 176 -18.44 -18.43 -8.12
N THR A 177 -18.29 -19.45 -8.97
CA THR A 177 -19.27 -20.54 -9.12
C THR A 177 -19.38 -21.37 -7.84
N GLU A 178 -18.25 -21.75 -7.24
CA GLU A 178 -18.21 -22.50 -5.98
C GLU A 178 -18.86 -21.71 -4.83
N ILE A 179 -18.59 -20.40 -4.75
CA ILE A 179 -19.22 -19.52 -3.76
C ILE A 179 -20.74 -19.47 -4.00
N ALA A 180 -21.20 -19.27 -5.23
CA ALA A 180 -22.64 -19.25 -5.54
C ALA A 180 -23.33 -20.56 -5.14
N ILE A 181 -22.71 -21.71 -5.43
CA ILE A 181 -23.22 -23.04 -5.05
C ILE A 181 -23.27 -23.19 -3.53
N ALA A 182 -22.26 -22.71 -2.80
CA ALA A 182 -22.24 -22.74 -1.34
C ALA A 182 -23.43 -21.96 -0.73
N PHE A 183 -23.89 -20.90 -1.40
CA PHE A 183 -25.07 -20.12 -1.03
C PHE A 183 -26.40 -20.63 -1.64
N GLY A 184 -26.40 -21.83 -2.25
CA GLY A 184 -27.62 -22.51 -2.68
C GLY A 184 -27.95 -22.41 -4.17
N ALA A 185 -27.10 -21.78 -4.98
CA ALA A 185 -27.29 -21.75 -6.43
C ALA A 185 -27.16 -23.16 -7.05
N HIS A 186 -27.90 -23.40 -8.13
CA HIS A 186 -27.75 -24.62 -8.91
C HIS A 186 -26.48 -24.57 -9.78
N ASP A 187 -25.67 -25.64 -9.77
CA ASP A 187 -24.36 -25.72 -10.46
C ASP A 187 -24.34 -25.13 -11.88
N HIS A 188 -25.25 -25.58 -12.75
CA HIS A 188 -25.29 -25.11 -14.14
C HIS A 188 -25.73 -23.63 -14.27
N VAL A 189 -26.57 -23.13 -13.37
CA VAL A 189 -27.01 -21.72 -13.34
C VAL A 189 -25.88 -20.85 -12.81
N ALA A 190 -25.27 -21.27 -11.70
CA ALA A 190 -24.12 -20.60 -11.08
C ALA A 190 -23.00 -20.39 -12.11
N LYS A 191 -22.58 -21.45 -12.81
CA LYS A 191 -21.52 -21.33 -13.81
C LYS A 191 -21.88 -20.39 -14.96
N ALA A 192 -23.11 -20.47 -15.46
CA ALA A 192 -23.56 -19.64 -16.58
C ALA A 192 -23.67 -18.15 -16.19
N GLU A 193 -24.13 -17.84 -14.99
CA GLU A 193 -24.23 -16.46 -14.50
C GLU A 193 -22.86 -15.89 -14.12
N MET A 194 -21.98 -16.67 -13.49
CA MET A 194 -20.63 -16.18 -13.15
C MET A 194 -19.75 -15.95 -14.38
N GLN A 195 -20.02 -16.67 -15.49
CA GLN A 195 -19.44 -16.32 -16.79
C GLN A 195 -19.94 -14.97 -17.33
N GLN A 196 -21.20 -14.62 -17.07
CA GLN A 196 -21.75 -13.31 -17.43
C GLN A 196 -21.18 -12.20 -16.55
N VAL A 197 -21.01 -12.45 -15.25
CA VAL A 197 -20.31 -11.53 -14.32
C VAL A 197 -18.89 -11.27 -14.82
N MET A 198 -18.12 -12.31 -15.12
CA MET A 198 -16.77 -12.17 -15.70
C MET A 198 -16.77 -11.39 -17.03
N PHE A 199 -17.77 -11.58 -17.88
CA PHE A 199 -17.88 -10.79 -19.12
C PHE A 199 -18.18 -9.32 -18.84
N PHE A 200 -19.04 -9.04 -17.87
CA PHE A 200 -19.37 -7.68 -17.45
C PHE A 200 -18.15 -6.98 -16.81
N GLU A 201 -17.45 -7.63 -15.89
CA GLU A 201 -16.27 -7.09 -15.22
C GLU A 201 -15.15 -6.74 -16.22
N ASN A 202 -14.89 -7.59 -17.22
CA ASN A 202 -13.90 -7.26 -18.25
C ASN A 202 -14.31 -6.06 -19.10
N LYS A 203 -15.59 -5.91 -19.42
CA LYS A 203 -16.07 -4.72 -20.14
C LYS A 203 -15.91 -3.46 -19.30
N LEU A 204 -16.12 -3.57 -17.99
CA LEU A 204 -15.92 -2.45 -17.08
C LEU A 204 -14.44 -2.07 -17.00
N ALA A 205 -13.54 -3.06 -16.95
CA ALA A 205 -12.09 -2.84 -17.02
C ALA A 205 -11.65 -2.20 -18.34
N ASP A 206 -12.17 -2.66 -19.49
CA ASP A 206 -11.89 -2.04 -20.80
C ASP A 206 -12.33 -0.56 -20.82
N LEU A 207 -13.51 -0.25 -20.25
CA LEU A 207 -14.02 1.11 -20.17
C LEU A 207 -13.19 1.99 -19.22
N ALA A 208 -12.75 1.43 -18.08
CA ALA A 208 -11.85 2.13 -17.17
C ALA A 208 -10.56 2.49 -17.91
N GLU A 209 -9.88 1.50 -18.53
CA GLU A 209 -8.65 1.66 -19.32
C GLU A 209 -8.80 2.71 -20.44
N GLU A 210 -9.93 2.72 -21.15
CA GLU A 210 -10.21 3.73 -22.19
C GLU A 210 -10.32 5.15 -21.62
N MET A 211 -10.93 5.31 -20.44
CA MET A 211 -11.05 6.60 -19.77
C MET A 211 -9.69 7.11 -19.26
N GLU A 212 -8.85 6.23 -18.72
CA GLU A 212 -7.50 6.58 -18.25
C GLU A 212 -6.66 7.16 -19.39
N ASN A 213 -6.64 6.45 -20.52
CA ASN A 213 -5.88 6.84 -21.71
C ASN A 213 -6.37 8.17 -22.30
N GLN A 214 -7.67 8.46 -22.24
CA GLN A 214 -8.21 9.73 -22.74
C GLN A 214 -7.81 10.91 -21.84
N ASN A 215 -7.68 10.68 -20.54
CA ASN A 215 -7.39 11.71 -19.55
C ASN A 215 -5.90 11.96 -19.31
N GLU A 216 -5.01 11.19 -19.96
CA GLU A 216 -3.54 11.32 -19.87
C GLU A 216 -3.05 12.77 -20.08
N HIS A 217 -3.68 13.53 -20.97
CA HIS A 217 -3.30 14.91 -21.26
C HIS A 217 -3.59 15.91 -20.12
N LEU A 218 -4.33 15.51 -19.09
CA LEU A 218 -4.69 16.35 -17.94
C LEU A 218 -3.65 16.30 -16.80
N TYR A 219 -2.55 15.55 -16.97
CA TYR A 219 -1.49 15.45 -15.96
C TYR A 219 -0.91 16.81 -15.55
N GLY A 220 -1.07 17.15 -14.26
CA GLY A 220 -0.48 18.35 -13.64
C GLY A 220 -1.28 19.64 -13.78
N GLY A 221 -2.46 19.61 -14.40
CA GLY A 221 -3.41 20.74 -14.47
C GLY A 221 -4.44 20.73 -13.33
N PRO A 222 -5.07 21.89 -13.01
CA PRO A 222 -6.20 21.92 -12.08
C PRO A 222 -7.44 21.20 -12.64
N PRO A 223 -8.26 20.53 -11.81
CA PRO A 223 -9.47 19.84 -12.25
C PRO A 223 -10.46 20.79 -12.93
N GLU A 224 -11.11 20.32 -14.00
CA GLU A 224 -12.27 21.01 -14.58
C GLU A 224 -13.51 20.71 -13.72
N LEU A 225 -13.96 21.73 -12.98
CA LEU A 225 -15.09 21.59 -12.06
C LEU A 225 -16.43 21.69 -12.80
N MET A 226 -17.35 20.80 -12.44
CA MET A 226 -18.77 20.83 -12.80
C MET A 226 -19.62 20.99 -11.54
N THR A 227 -20.87 21.40 -11.67
CA THR A 227 -21.84 21.29 -10.56
C THR A 227 -22.60 19.96 -10.64
N ILE A 228 -23.16 19.48 -9.52
CA ILE A 228 -24.00 18.28 -9.52
C ILE A 228 -25.16 18.42 -10.52
N GLY A 229 -25.76 19.61 -10.64
CA GLY A 229 -26.80 19.88 -11.63
C GLY A 229 -26.32 19.73 -13.07
N GLN A 230 -25.09 20.15 -13.37
CA GLN A 230 -24.48 19.93 -14.69
C GLN A 230 -24.21 18.44 -14.96
N VAL A 231 -23.69 17.71 -13.97
CA VAL A 231 -23.52 16.25 -14.06
C VAL A 231 -24.86 15.56 -14.32
N GLN A 232 -25.92 15.96 -13.60
CA GLN A 232 -27.26 15.41 -13.78
C GLN A 232 -27.84 15.68 -15.17
N ALA A 233 -27.57 16.85 -15.75
CA ALA A 233 -28.01 17.20 -17.09
C ALA A 233 -27.30 16.37 -18.18
N THR A 234 -26.01 16.10 -17.99
CA THR A 234 -25.18 15.32 -18.92
C THR A 234 -25.47 13.81 -18.82
N TRP A 235 -25.55 13.24 -17.60
CA TRP A 235 -25.73 11.81 -17.37
C TRP A 235 -27.04 11.53 -16.63
N GLN A 236 -28.13 11.41 -17.38
CA GLN A 236 -29.50 11.36 -16.83
C GLN A 236 -29.92 10.01 -16.24
N LYS A 237 -29.12 8.95 -16.42
CA LYS A 237 -29.47 7.59 -15.97
C LYS A 237 -29.36 7.39 -14.46
N VAL A 238 -28.61 8.24 -13.77
CA VAL A 238 -28.38 8.16 -12.33
C VAL A 238 -28.93 9.42 -11.69
N ASN A 239 -29.59 9.27 -10.53
CA ASN A 239 -29.95 10.40 -9.67
C ASN A 239 -28.71 10.84 -8.88
N TRP A 240 -27.86 11.66 -9.48
CA TRP A 240 -26.55 12.02 -8.93
C TRP A 240 -26.65 12.75 -7.60
N LEU A 241 -27.56 13.71 -7.48
CA LEU A 241 -27.76 14.43 -6.22
C LEU A 241 -28.18 13.48 -5.09
N GLY A 242 -29.08 12.53 -5.39
CA GLY A 242 -29.52 11.50 -4.45
C GLY A 242 -28.41 10.53 -4.07
N LEU A 243 -27.68 10.01 -5.06
CA LEU A 243 -26.58 9.06 -4.86
C LEU A 243 -25.45 9.70 -4.03
N LEU A 244 -24.93 10.85 -4.49
CA LEU A 244 -23.82 11.54 -3.83
C LEU A 244 -24.20 12.00 -2.42
N GLY A 245 -25.44 12.49 -2.23
CA GLY A 245 -25.92 12.87 -0.90
C GLY A 245 -25.94 11.69 0.09
N GLN A 246 -26.37 10.52 -0.36
CA GLN A 246 -26.43 9.32 0.46
C GLN A 246 -25.05 8.69 0.71
N ILE A 247 -24.22 8.56 -0.33
CA ILE A 247 -22.84 8.04 -0.22
C ILE A 247 -21.97 8.98 0.61
N THR A 248 -22.16 10.30 0.57
CA THR A 248 -21.35 11.19 1.41
C THR A 248 -21.95 11.37 2.80
N ASN A 249 -23.21 10.96 3.01
CA ASN A 249 -24.03 11.31 4.17
C ASN A 249 -24.02 12.83 4.43
N LYS A 250 -24.10 13.63 3.38
CA LYS A 250 -24.11 15.10 3.43
C LYS A 250 -25.34 15.64 2.72
N LYS A 251 -25.79 16.81 3.17
CA LYS A 251 -26.83 17.58 2.49
C LYS A 251 -26.19 18.38 1.35
N LEU A 252 -26.36 17.91 0.13
CA LEU A 252 -25.83 18.54 -1.08
C LEU A 252 -26.92 19.34 -1.82
N SER A 253 -26.51 20.20 -2.75
CA SER A 253 -27.39 20.90 -3.69
C SER A 253 -26.87 20.74 -5.11
N GLU A 254 -27.68 21.10 -6.11
CA GLU A 254 -27.29 21.07 -7.52
C GLU A 254 -26.11 22.00 -7.83
N ASP A 255 -25.91 23.05 -7.03
CA ASP A 255 -24.81 24.00 -7.16
C ASP A 255 -23.48 23.48 -6.58
N GLN A 256 -23.50 22.36 -5.86
CA GLN A 256 -22.30 21.78 -5.27
C GLN A 256 -21.30 21.43 -6.36
N GLN A 257 -20.05 21.87 -6.20
CA GLN A 257 -18.98 21.55 -7.12
C GLN A 257 -18.52 20.10 -6.97
N THR A 258 -18.31 19.48 -8.11
CA THR A 258 -17.77 18.14 -8.32
C THR A 258 -16.84 18.19 -9.53
N PHE A 259 -16.04 17.17 -9.75
CA PHE A 259 -15.40 16.99 -11.04
C PHE A 259 -15.34 15.51 -11.39
N LEU A 260 -15.19 15.26 -12.68
CA LEU A 260 -14.82 13.95 -13.22
C LEU A 260 -13.35 14.05 -13.58
N GLN A 261 -12.49 13.38 -12.84
CA GLN A 261 -11.10 13.33 -13.22
C GLN A 261 -10.50 12.09 -12.65
N GLU A 262 -9.91 11.29 -13.52
CA GLU A 262 -9.03 10.27 -13.02
C GLU A 262 -7.74 10.89 -12.48
N PHE A 263 -7.53 10.73 -11.18
CA PHE A 263 -6.21 10.74 -10.58
C PHE A 263 -5.83 9.32 -10.21
N PHE A 264 -5.58 8.46 -11.19
CA PHE A 264 -4.68 7.34 -10.94
C PHE A 264 -3.24 7.83 -11.02
N MET A 265 -2.60 7.89 -9.86
CA MET A 265 -1.15 7.77 -9.80
C MET A 265 -0.86 6.29 -10.08
N ASP A 266 -0.95 5.88 -11.36
CA ASP A 266 -0.86 4.47 -11.75
C ASP A 266 0.39 3.81 -11.12
N SER A 267 0.10 2.81 -10.31
CA SER A 267 1.02 1.77 -9.91
C SER A 267 0.78 0.55 -10.81
N SER A 268 1.61 0.47 -11.87
CA SER A 268 1.86 -0.67 -12.77
C SER A 268 0.85 -0.86 -13.91
N THR A 269 1.27 -0.96 -15.17
CA THR A 269 1.97 -2.16 -15.69
C THR A 269 2.85 -1.85 -16.93
N THR A 270 4.16 -1.82 -16.76
CA THR A 270 5.06 -2.27 -17.85
C THR A 270 6.01 -3.31 -17.28
N THR A 271 5.98 -4.50 -17.88
CA THR A 271 6.89 -5.62 -17.62
C THR A 271 8.31 -5.35 -18.12
N ASP A 272 8.68 -4.07 -18.26
CA ASP A 272 9.98 -3.61 -18.67
C ASP A 272 10.46 -2.70 -17.54
N VAL A 273 11.53 -3.10 -16.84
CA VAL A 273 12.07 -2.40 -15.66
C VAL A 273 12.79 -1.12 -16.09
N HIS A 274 12.11 -0.27 -16.86
CA HIS A 274 12.41 1.13 -16.97
C HIS A 274 11.75 1.84 -15.79
N MET A 275 12.44 1.78 -14.64
CA MET A 275 12.10 2.53 -13.44
C MET A 275 11.82 3.98 -13.81
N ASN A 276 10.55 4.41 -13.74
CA ASN A 276 10.17 5.75 -14.13
C ASN A 276 10.78 6.76 -13.14
N CYS A 277 11.78 7.51 -13.61
CA CYS A 277 12.53 8.47 -12.81
C CYS A 277 11.66 9.58 -12.22
N PHE A 278 10.48 9.87 -12.77
CA PHE A 278 9.56 10.87 -12.21
C PHE A 278 8.88 10.41 -10.92
N HIS A 279 8.47 9.14 -10.82
CA HIS A 279 7.76 8.63 -9.64
C HIS A 279 8.67 8.47 -8.42
N THR A 280 9.95 8.18 -8.64
CA THR A 280 10.93 7.99 -7.56
C THR A 280 11.73 9.25 -7.23
N LEU A 281 11.51 10.35 -7.95
CA LEU A 281 12.22 11.61 -7.73
C LEU A 281 12.03 12.13 -6.31
N LEU A 282 10.78 12.21 -5.84
CA LEU A 282 10.47 12.71 -4.50
C LEU A 282 11.06 11.83 -3.41
N GLU A 283 11.05 10.51 -3.59
CA GLU A 283 11.65 9.56 -2.66
C GLU A 283 13.18 9.73 -2.59
N ASN A 284 13.84 9.84 -3.74
CA ASN A 284 15.29 10.08 -3.80
C ASN A 284 15.70 11.41 -3.19
N MET A 285 14.90 12.47 -3.43
CA MET A 285 15.11 13.78 -2.81
C MET A 285 14.96 13.68 -1.30
N ALA A 286 13.90 13.00 -0.82
CA ALA A 286 13.66 12.81 0.60
C ALA A 286 14.78 12.01 1.28
N ASP A 287 15.27 10.94 0.66
CA ASP A 287 16.39 10.15 1.19
C ASP A 287 17.67 10.97 1.28
N TYR A 288 18.01 11.70 0.21
CA TYR A 288 19.21 12.53 0.17
C TYR A 288 19.15 13.65 1.21
N THR A 289 18.06 14.44 1.22
CA THR A 289 17.92 15.56 2.14
C THR A 289 17.80 15.07 3.58
N GLY A 290 17.01 14.01 3.79
CA GLY A 290 16.79 13.41 5.11
C GLY A 290 18.07 12.90 5.75
N ILE A 291 18.92 12.17 5.02
CA ILE A 291 20.15 11.62 5.60
C ILE A 291 21.19 12.70 5.91
N ASN A 292 21.35 13.71 5.05
CA ASN A 292 22.31 14.78 5.29
C ASN A 292 21.87 15.66 6.47
N LEU A 293 20.57 16.01 6.56
CA LEU A 293 20.03 16.76 7.69
C LEU A 293 20.15 15.97 8.99
N SER A 294 19.85 14.66 8.96
CA SER A 294 20.01 13.77 10.10
C SER A 294 21.47 13.67 10.55
N TYR A 295 22.41 13.64 9.61
CA TYR A 295 23.83 13.62 9.91
C TYR A 295 24.27 14.94 10.58
N GLU A 296 23.84 16.08 10.08
CA GLU A 296 24.15 17.39 10.69
C GLU A 296 23.61 17.49 12.12
N ALA A 297 22.36 17.07 12.34
CA ALA A 297 21.77 16.99 13.68
C ALA A 297 22.57 16.04 14.59
N TYR A 298 22.99 14.88 14.07
CA TYR A 298 23.84 13.95 14.80
C TYR A 298 25.22 14.53 15.13
N GLN A 299 25.85 15.28 14.22
CA GLN A 299 27.11 15.97 14.49
C GLN A 299 26.96 17.03 15.59
N GLN A 300 25.83 17.75 15.62
CA GLN A 300 25.55 18.67 16.71
C GLN A 300 25.40 17.92 18.04
N TRP A 301 24.60 16.85 18.05
CA TRP A 301 24.42 16.00 19.23
C TRP A 301 25.75 15.43 19.74
N LEU A 302 26.63 14.93 18.86
CA LEU A 302 27.96 14.44 19.23
C LEU A 302 28.79 15.52 19.94
N LYS A 303 28.79 16.75 19.43
CA LYS A 303 29.51 17.87 20.05
C LYS A 303 28.99 18.17 21.46
N GLU A 304 27.68 18.10 21.67
CA GLU A 304 27.03 18.38 22.95
C GLU A 304 27.21 17.24 23.96
N ASN A 305 27.44 16.00 23.49
CA ASN A 305 27.45 14.78 24.31
C ASN A 305 28.85 14.16 24.48
N GLY A 306 29.92 14.95 24.36
CA GLY A 306 31.29 14.52 24.67
C GLY A 306 32.08 13.91 23.52
N GLY A 307 31.59 14.03 22.29
CA GLY A 307 32.29 13.59 21.08
C GLY A 307 32.11 12.10 20.80
N GLU A 308 33.22 11.38 20.65
CA GLU A 308 33.23 9.97 20.25
C GLU A 308 32.51 9.08 21.27
N VAL A 309 31.43 8.44 20.83
CA VAL A 309 30.58 7.55 21.62
C VAL A 309 31.08 6.11 21.48
N LEU A 310 30.95 5.33 22.56
CA LEU A 310 31.20 3.89 22.62
C LEU A 310 30.78 3.17 21.34
N THR A 311 31.76 2.58 20.66
CA THR A 311 31.54 1.70 19.52
C THR A 311 30.96 0.37 19.99
N LEU A 312 30.21 -0.32 19.12
CA LEU A 312 29.73 -1.66 19.46
C LEU A 312 30.94 -2.58 19.68
N PRO A 313 31.01 -3.36 20.78
CA PRO A 313 32.20 -4.17 21.08
C PRO A 313 32.54 -5.09 19.93
N GLY A 314 33.69 -4.93 19.26
CA GLY A 314 34.09 -5.73 18.10
C GLY A 314 33.92 -5.03 16.74
N LEU A 315 33.48 -3.76 16.72
CA LEU A 315 33.46 -2.90 15.53
C LEU A 315 34.40 -1.71 15.74
N ASP A 316 35.49 -1.65 14.96
CA ASP A 316 36.49 -0.58 15.00
C ASP A 316 36.14 0.52 13.98
N PHE A 317 35.00 1.18 14.18
CA PHE A 317 34.51 2.28 13.36
C PHE A 317 34.29 3.53 14.21
N SER A 318 34.57 4.71 13.65
CA SER A 318 34.29 5.97 14.35
C SER A 318 32.79 6.16 14.56
N SER A 319 32.41 7.04 15.49
CA SER A 319 30.99 7.41 15.69
C SER A 319 30.31 7.91 14.40
N ASN A 320 31.07 8.55 13.50
CA ASN A 320 30.57 9.01 12.21
C ASN A 320 30.35 7.84 11.23
N GLN A 321 31.30 6.91 11.16
CA GLN A 321 31.15 5.71 10.32
C GLN A 321 29.98 4.84 10.82
N MET A 322 29.81 4.73 12.14
CA MET A 322 28.70 4.01 12.76
C MET A 322 27.33 4.59 12.41
N PHE A 323 27.21 5.92 12.22
CA PHE A 323 25.97 6.53 11.76
C PHE A 323 25.55 5.97 10.38
N TRP A 324 26.46 5.98 9.41
CA TRP A 324 26.19 5.50 8.06
C TRP A 324 25.96 3.99 8.01
N LEU A 325 26.72 3.22 8.80
CA LEU A 325 26.53 1.77 8.94
C LEU A 325 25.16 1.45 9.54
N GLY A 326 24.73 2.19 10.56
CA GLY A 326 23.43 2.06 11.18
C GLY A 326 22.30 2.29 10.17
N TYR A 327 22.34 3.40 9.43
CA TYR A 327 21.33 3.69 8.40
C TYR A 327 21.36 2.66 7.27
N GLY A 328 22.54 2.33 6.75
CA GLY A 328 22.70 1.34 5.68
C GLY A 328 22.15 -0.03 6.08
N SER A 329 22.35 -0.44 7.34
CA SER A 329 21.85 -1.72 7.85
C SER A 329 20.32 -1.77 7.88
N LEU A 330 19.66 -0.66 8.22
CA LEU A 330 18.18 -0.59 8.23
C LEU A 330 17.57 -0.79 6.85
N MET A 331 18.31 -0.45 5.79
CA MET A 331 17.88 -0.64 4.40
C MET A 331 18.22 -2.01 3.84
N CYS A 332 18.87 -2.90 4.61
CA CYS A 332 19.15 -4.25 4.14
C CYS A 332 17.87 -5.04 3.92
N HIS A 333 17.73 -5.54 2.69
CA HIS A 333 16.61 -6.33 2.25
C HIS A 333 17.10 -7.54 1.46
N VAL A 334 16.44 -8.69 1.64
CA VAL A 334 16.70 -9.87 0.80
C VAL A 334 16.38 -9.56 -0.67
N PRO A 335 17.08 -10.15 -1.64
CA PRO A 335 16.79 -9.94 -3.05
C PRO A 335 15.33 -10.30 -3.34
N VAL A 336 14.56 -9.34 -3.86
CA VAL A 336 13.17 -9.54 -4.26
C VAL A 336 13.17 -9.97 -5.73
N THR A 337 12.44 -11.03 -6.10
CA THR A 337 12.24 -11.41 -7.50
C THR A 337 11.45 -10.33 -8.23
N GLU A 338 11.69 -10.15 -9.53
CA GLU A 338 11.04 -9.11 -10.36
C GLU A 338 9.50 -9.11 -10.24
N LEU A 339 8.88 -10.29 -10.08
CA LEU A 339 7.43 -10.47 -9.90
C LEU A 339 6.85 -9.85 -8.62
N ASN A 340 7.65 -9.67 -7.57
CA ASN A 340 7.21 -9.02 -6.34
C ASN A 340 7.45 -7.50 -6.36
N TYR A 341 8.20 -6.97 -7.32
CA TYR A 341 8.56 -5.55 -7.37
C TYR A 341 7.47 -4.67 -7.98
N SER A 342 6.63 -5.20 -8.87
CA SER A 342 5.48 -4.47 -9.44
C SER A 342 4.47 -4.00 -8.39
N ARG A 343 4.51 -4.54 -7.17
CA ARG A 343 3.69 -4.11 -6.02
C ARG A 343 4.35 -3.06 -5.11
N TYR A 344 5.63 -2.74 -5.34
CA TYR A 344 6.35 -1.76 -4.53
C TYR A 344 6.36 -0.40 -5.23
N ASN A 345 5.68 0.59 -4.64
CA ASN A 345 5.73 1.99 -5.05
C ASN A 345 7.03 2.71 -4.62
N HIS A 346 8.10 1.96 -4.36
CA HIS A 346 9.36 2.45 -3.78
C HIS A 346 10.55 1.98 -4.60
N MET A 347 11.58 2.82 -4.72
CA MET A 347 12.86 2.45 -5.32
C MET A 347 13.56 1.33 -4.52
N LEU A 348 14.27 0.42 -5.20
CA LEU A 348 15.05 -0.63 -4.54
C LEU A 348 15.98 -0.04 -3.47
N PRO A 349 16.07 -0.67 -2.27
CA PRO A 349 16.89 -0.16 -1.17
C PRO A 349 18.37 0.07 -1.53
N SER A 350 18.91 -0.73 -2.44
CA SER A 350 20.27 -0.59 -2.94
C SER A 350 20.49 0.74 -3.68
N TYR A 351 19.56 1.15 -4.55
CA TYR A 351 19.64 2.42 -5.26
C TYR A 351 19.41 3.60 -4.32
N ARG A 352 18.51 3.48 -3.35
CA ARG A 352 18.26 4.50 -2.33
C ARG A 352 19.51 4.79 -1.50
N ILE A 353 20.21 3.73 -1.03
CA ILE A 353 21.48 3.87 -0.29
C ILE A 353 22.60 4.41 -1.19
N ILE A 354 22.83 3.77 -2.35
CA ILE A 354 23.93 4.18 -3.23
C ILE A 354 23.73 5.62 -3.71
N GLY A 355 22.52 5.97 -4.14
CA GLY A 355 22.15 7.28 -4.65
C GLY A 355 22.28 8.40 -3.63
N SER A 356 21.76 8.21 -2.42
CA SER A 356 21.85 9.22 -1.36
C SER A 356 23.28 9.37 -0.83
N PHE A 357 23.98 8.26 -0.58
CA PHE A 357 25.30 8.30 0.08
C PHE A 357 26.40 8.79 -0.87
N ARG A 358 26.37 8.36 -2.15
CA ARG A 358 27.37 8.83 -3.14
C ARG A 358 27.32 10.35 -3.33
N ASN A 359 26.15 10.95 -3.18
CA ASN A 359 25.96 12.40 -3.33
C ASN A 359 26.23 13.18 -2.04
N SER A 360 26.37 12.51 -0.89
CA SER A 360 26.74 13.17 0.36
C SER A 360 28.24 13.48 0.39
N PHE A 361 28.60 14.69 0.81
CA PHE A 361 29.99 15.06 1.09
C PHE A 361 30.49 14.46 2.41
N TYR A 362 29.59 14.33 3.38
CA TYR A 362 29.87 13.77 4.70
C TYR A 362 30.28 12.30 4.60
N PHE A 363 29.51 11.49 3.86
CA PHE A 363 29.81 10.07 3.65
C PHE A 363 31.21 9.84 3.04
N GLY A 364 31.50 10.52 1.93
CA GLY A 364 32.79 10.39 1.24
C GLY A 364 33.98 10.76 2.13
N LYS A 365 33.79 11.78 3.00
CA LYS A 365 34.79 12.20 4.00
C LYS A 365 34.98 11.17 5.11
N ASP A 366 33.91 10.65 5.70
CA ASP A 366 33.96 9.74 6.85
C ASP A 366 34.60 8.38 6.51
N PHE A 367 34.35 7.88 5.30
CA PHE A 367 34.98 6.65 4.79
C PHE A 367 36.23 6.88 3.96
N LYS A 368 36.67 8.14 3.81
CA LYS A 368 37.84 8.52 3.02
C LYS A 368 37.79 7.91 1.60
N CYS A 369 36.63 8.00 0.95
CA CYS A 369 36.43 7.49 -0.40
C CYS A 369 37.20 8.35 -1.41
N GLU A 370 37.93 7.73 -2.34
CA GLU A 370 38.67 8.45 -3.37
C GLU A 370 37.72 9.24 -4.28
N LEU A 371 38.09 10.47 -4.64
CA LEU A 371 37.30 11.27 -5.57
C LEU A 371 37.30 10.61 -6.95
N GLY A 372 36.12 10.42 -7.53
CA GLY A 372 35.91 9.65 -8.75
C GLY A 372 35.55 8.18 -8.53
N SER A 373 35.59 7.68 -7.28
CA SER A 373 35.07 6.35 -6.96
C SER A 373 33.53 6.30 -7.05
N ASN A 374 32.95 5.11 -7.16
CA ASN A 374 31.50 4.94 -7.31
C ASN A 374 30.70 5.62 -6.17
N MET A 375 31.19 5.50 -4.93
CA MET A 375 30.59 6.13 -3.76
C MET A 375 31.10 7.55 -3.46
N ASN A 376 31.95 8.13 -4.32
CA ASN A 376 32.38 9.53 -4.22
C ASN A 376 32.70 10.12 -5.62
N PRO A 377 31.69 10.30 -6.49
CA PRO A 377 31.87 10.85 -7.83
C PRO A 377 32.37 12.31 -7.80
N HIS A 378 32.97 12.75 -8.92
CA HIS A 378 33.35 14.15 -9.11
C HIS A 378 32.14 15.07 -9.08
N ASP A 379 31.12 14.72 -9.87
CA ASP A 379 29.87 15.46 -9.95
C ASP A 379 28.87 14.87 -8.94
N LYS A 380 28.49 15.68 -7.96
CA LYS A 380 27.48 15.35 -6.97
C LYS A 380 26.25 16.19 -7.22
N CYS A 381 25.08 15.56 -7.21
CA CYS A 381 23.80 16.25 -7.23
C CYS A 381 23.54 16.80 -5.82
N GLN A 382 23.57 18.12 -5.67
CA GLN A 382 23.14 18.80 -4.45
C GLN A 382 21.72 19.32 -4.65
N ILE A 383 20.82 18.94 -3.76
CA ILE A 383 19.47 19.50 -3.69
C ILE A 383 19.46 20.50 -2.54
N LEU A 384 19.86 21.74 -2.85
CA LEU A 384 19.63 22.94 -2.04
C LEU A 384 19.44 24.13 -2.98
#